data_AF-A0A945R2I2-F1
#
_entry.id   AF-A0A945R2I2-F1
#
_cell.length_a   1.000
_cell.length_b   1.000
_cell.length_c   1.000
_cell.angle_alpha   90.00
_cell.angle_beta   90.00
_cell.angle_gamma   90.00
#
_symmetry.space_group_name_H-M   'P 1'
#
loop_
_entity.id
_entity.type
_entity.pdbx_description
1 polymer ?
#
loop_
_entity_poly.entity_id
_entity_poly.type
_entity_poly.pdbx_seq_one_letter_code
_entity_poly.pdbx_strand_id
1 'polypeptide(L)'
;MRKIILFFIISQILFSGCSSTINKFQASYDPEYKVADRGKLDVIVKGRACALLADDAVIFARKTAEFHLRSVVGSQNHRKEFQEVDRYYDGDRICVEMRAAALPPL
;
A
#
# COMPACT_ATOMS: atom_id res chain seq x y z
N MET A 1 -30.51 39.14 -13.88
CA MET A 1 -29.06 39.40 -14.07
C MET A 1 -28.24 39.13 -12.82
N ARG A 2 -28.30 39.94 -11.75
CA ARG A 2 -27.44 39.82 -10.55
C ARG A 2 -27.54 38.47 -9.79
N LYS A 3 -28.75 37.89 -9.71
CA LYS A 3 -28.97 36.56 -9.09
C LYS A 3 -28.37 35.40 -9.89
N ILE A 4 -28.33 35.52 -11.22
CA ILE A 4 -27.77 34.49 -12.12
C ILE A 4 -26.24 34.48 -12.02
N ILE A 5 -25.63 35.67 -11.93
CA ILE A 5 -24.18 35.81 -11.73
C ILE A 5 -23.76 35.21 -10.39
N LEU A 6 -24.54 35.45 -9.33
CA LEU A 6 -24.26 34.89 -8.01
C LEU A 6 -24.34 33.35 -8.01
N PHE A 7 -25.34 32.79 -8.69
CA PHE A 7 -25.48 31.34 -8.84
C PHE A 7 -24.31 30.72 -9.61
N PHE A 8 -23.84 31.37 -10.68
CA PHE A 8 -22.66 30.94 -11.41
C PHE A 8 -21.41 30.94 -10.51
N ILE A 9 -21.17 32.00 -9.74
CA ILE A 9 -20.01 32.07 -8.84
C ILE A 9 -20.06 30.97 -7.77
N ILE A 10 -21.21 30.75 -7.14
CA ILE A 10 -21.38 29.70 -6.12
C ILE A 10 -21.19 28.31 -6.73
N SER A 11 -21.67 28.08 -7.96
CA SER A 11 -21.47 26.80 -8.65
C SER A 11 -19.99 26.49 -8.92
N GLN A 12 -19.19 27.49 -9.31
CA GLN A 12 -17.76 27.31 -9.57
C GLN A 12 -16.98 26.97 -8.28
N ILE A 13 -17.38 27.54 -7.14
CA ILE A 13 -16.80 27.22 -5.82
C ILE A 13 -17.15 25.78 -5.40
N LEU A 14 -18.38 25.32 -5.66
CA LEU A 14 -18.79 23.95 -5.36
C LEU A 14 -18.09 22.89 -6.24
N PHE A 15 -17.78 23.22 -7.50
CA PHE A 15 -17.10 22.29 -8.42
C PHE A 15 -15.56 22.27 -8.30
N SER A 16 -14.94 23.28 -7.68
CA SER A 16 -13.48 23.37 -7.50
C SER A 16 -12.94 22.58 -6.29
N GLY A 17 -13.83 22.05 -5.43
CA GLY A 17 -13.45 21.22 -4.28
C GLY A 17 -13.07 19.78 -4.62
N CYS A 18 -13.26 19.34 -5.87
CA CYS A 18 -12.87 18.01 -6.36
C CYS A 18 -11.64 18.09 -7.28
N SER A 19 -10.58 18.78 -6.85
CA SER A 19 -9.26 18.49 -7.43
C SER A 19 -8.79 17.18 -6.82
N SER A 20 -8.91 16.09 -7.58
CA SER A 20 -8.29 14.83 -7.19
C SER A 20 -6.77 15.01 -7.26
N THR A 21 -6.16 15.45 -6.16
CA THR A 21 -4.71 15.28 -5.88
C THR A 21 -4.33 13.80 -5.72
N ILE A 22 -5.14 12.88 -6.26
CA ILE A 22 -4.96 11.43 -6.26
C ILE A 22 -3.73 11.03 -7.11
N ASN A 23 -3.26 11.88 -8.02
CA ASN A 23 -2.14 11.56 -8.91
C ASN A 23 -0.74 11.86 -8.34
N LYS A 24 -0.61 12.50 -7.17
CA LYS A 24 0.71 12.78 -6.57
C LYS A 24 1.28 11.63 -5.74
N PHE A 25 0.51 10.57 -5.47
CA PHE A 25 0.93 9.43 -4.64
C PHE A 25 0.40 8.10 -5.17
N GLN A 26 0.47 7.88 -6.48
CA GLN A 26 -0.01 6.63 -7.06
C GLN A 26 0.97 5.49 -6.71
N ALA A 27 0.65 4.75 -5.65
CA ALA A 27 1.39 3.56 -5.25
C ALA A 27 1.20 2.44 -6.28
N SER A 28 2.29 1.88 -6.78
CA SER A 28 2.27 0.71 -7.66
C SER A 28 2.60 -0.54 -6.85
N TYR A 29 1.87 -1.63 -7.09
CA TYR A 29 2.00 -2.89 -6.36
C TYR A 29 2.48 -4.00 -7.27
N ASP A 30 3.26 -4.93 -6.74
CA ASP A 30 3.74 -6.10 -7.47
C ASP A 30 2.73 -7.26 -7.43
N PRO A 31 2.22 -7.72 -8.58
CA PRO A 31 1.38 -8.92 -8.63
C PRO A 31 2.18 -10.23 -8.46
N GLU A 32 3.50 -10.25 -8.65
CA GLU A 32 4.32 -11.47 -8.65
C GLU A 32 4.83 -11.90 -7.26
N TYR A 33 4.05 -11.61 -6.20
CA TYR A 33 4.45 -11.93 -4.83
C TYR A 33 4.81 -13.41 -4.64
N LYS A 34 5.75 -13.68 -3.72
CA LYS A 34 6.27 -15.03 -3.46
C LYS A 34 5.95 -15.49 -2.04
N VAL A 35 5.58 -16.77 -1.91
CA VAL A 35 5.27 -17.44 -0.64
C VAL A 35 6.16 -18.67 -0.48
N ALA A 36 6.77 -18.84 0.68
CA ALA A 36 7.48 -20.06 1.07
C ALA A 36 6.94 -20.57 2.41
N ASP A 37 6.51 -21.84 2.48
CA ASP A 37 6.09 -22.53 3.72
C ASP A 37 7.21 -23.44 4.22
N ARG A 38 7.63 -23.25 5.48
CA ARG A 38 8.69 -24.03 6.15
C ARG A 38 8.18 -24.93 7.28
N GLY A 39 6.88 -25.23 7.34
CA GLY A 39 6.32 -26.16 8.33
C GLY A 39 5.04 -25.69 8.99
N LYS A 40 4.04 -25.29 8.18
CA LYS A 40 2.68 -24.87 8.54
C LYS A 40 2.55 -23.52 9.25
N LEU A 41 3.59 -23.01 9.94
CA LEU A 41 3.56 -21.69 10.59
C LEU A 41 4.71 -20.76 10.19
N ASP A 42 5.84 -21.28 9.70
CA ASP A 42 6.94 -20.45 9.18
C ASP A 42 6.67 -20.14 7.69
N VAL A 43 5.61 -19.34 7.47
CA VAL A 43 5.25 -18.82 6.16
C VAL A 43 5.93 -17.47 5.98
N ILE A 44 6.75 -17.37 4.95
CA ILE A 44 7.40 -16.13 4.54
C ILE A 44 6.76 -15.63 3.26
N VAL A 45 6.24 -14.41 3.30
CA VAL A 45 5.65 -13.73 2.16
C VAL A 45 6.42 -12.46 1.86
N LYS A 46 6.61 -12.16 0.58
CA LYS A 46 7.16 -10.87 0.15
C LYS A 46 6.05 -10.03 -0.48
N GLY A 47 5.92 -8.77 -0.08
CA GLY A 47 5.09 -7.78 -0.73
C GLY A 47 5.93 -6.59 -1.17
N ARG A 48 5.61 -6.00 -2.31
CA ARG A 48 6.32 -4.83 -2.85
C ARG A 48 5.35 -3.69 -3.13
N ALA A 49 5.78 -2.47 -2.82
CA ALA A 49 5.10 -1.26 -3.27
C ALA A 49 6.10 -0.16 -3.64
N CYS A 50 5.72 0.66 -4.62
CA CYS A 50 6.50 1.80 -5.07
C CYS A 50 5.72 3.09 -4.91
N ALA A 51 6.32 4.13 -4.33
CA ALA A 51 5.70 5.43 -4.13
C ALA A 51 6.71 6.57 -4.31
N LEU A 52 6.22 7.81 -4.44
CA LEU A 52 7.09 9.00 -4.53
C LEU A 52 7.75 9.34 -3.18
N LEU A 53 7.12 8.95 -2.07
CA LEU A 53 7.67 9.13 -0.72
C LEU A 53 8.12 7.78 -0.13
N ALA A 54 9.24 7.81 0.58
CA ALA A 54 9.85 6.62 1.16
C ALA A 54 8.93 5.97 2.22
N ASP A 55 8.28 6.79 3.07
CA ASP A 55 7.38 6.32 4.12
C ASP A 55 6.14 5.66 3.54
N ASP A 56 5.58 6.23 2.48
CA ASP A 56 4.45 5.65 1.75
C ASP A 56 4.81 4.29 1.17
N ALA A 57 5.97 4.18 0.52
CA ALA A 57 6.45 2.92 -0.04
C ALA A 57 6.57 1.83 1.05
N VAL A 58 7.09 2.16 2.23
CA VAL A 58 7.17 1.25 3.38
C VAL A 58 5.79 0.83 3.88
N ILE A 59 4.88 1.80 4.09
CA ILE A 59 3.53 1.54 4.58
C ILE A 59 2.77 0.63 3.60
N PHE A 60 2.84 0.93 2.31
CA PHE A 60 2.15 0.16 1.28
C PHE A 60 2.77 -1.21 1.09
N ALA A 61 4.10 -1.35 1.08
CA ALA A 61 4.77 -2.64 0.99
C ALA A 61 4.42 -3.55 2.18
N ARG A 62 4.34 -2.98 3.41
CA ARG A 62 3.85 -3.69 4.60
C ARG A 62 2.41 -4.15 4.45
N LYS A 63 1.50 -3.27 3.99
CA LYS A 63 0.09 -3.65 3.76
C LYS A 63 -0.04 -4.75 2.72
N THR A 64 0.74 -4.69 1.65
CA THR A 64 0.78 -5.73 0.61
C THR A 64 1.28 -7.05 1.19
N ALA A 65 2.41 -7.05 1.90
CA ALA A 65 2.95 -8.25 2.52
C ALA A 65 1.97 -8.85 3.55
N GLU A 66 1.27 -8.01 4.33
CA GLU A 66 0.25 -8.44 5.28
C GLU A 66 -0.97 -9.05 4.57
N PHE A 67 -1.47 -8.40 3.52
CA PHE A 67 -2.61 -8.89 2.74
C PHE A 67 -2.33 -10.30 2.22
N HIS A 68 -1.15 -10.50 1.63
CA HIS A 68 -0.76 -11.81 1.12
C HIS A 68 -0.49 -12.83 2.24
N LEU A 69 0.09 -12.41 3.37
CA LEU A 69 0.24 -13.29 4.53
C LEU A 69 -1.12 -13.83 4.99
N ARG A 70 -2.13 -12.96 5.09
CA ARG A 70 -3.52 -13.35 5.44
C ARG A 70 -4.11 -14.35 4.45
N SER A 71 -3.80 -14.25 3.16
CA SER A 71 -4.25 -15.23 2.16
C SER A 71 -3.68 -16.62 2.38
N VAL A 72 -2.51 -16.74 3.01
CA VAL A 72 -1.84 -18.03 3.24
C VAL A 72 -2.23 -18.62 4.58
N VAL A 73 -2.13 -17.85 5.67
CA VAL A 73 -2.36 -18.37 7.03
C VAL A 73 -3.83 -18.28 7.47
N GLY A 74 -4.67 -17.57 6.72
CA GLY A 74 -6.08 -17.41 7.02
C GLY A 74 -6.33 -16.73 8.37
N SER A 75 -7.28 -17.27 9.12
CA SER A 75 -7.69 -16.79 10.45
C SER A 75 -6.92 -17.45 11.60
N GLN A 76 -5.85 -18.19 11.33
CA GLN A 76 -5.07 -18.84 12.38
C GLN A 76 -4.48 -17.80 13.34
N ASN A 77 -4.39 -18.13 14.63
CA ASN A 77 -3.73 -17.28 15.59
C ASN A 77 -2.20 -17.34 15.38
N HIS A 78 -1.60 -16.23 14.99
CA HIS A 78 -0.16 -16.11 14.73
C HIS A 78 0.30 -14.70 15.07
N ARG A 79 1.57 -14.57 15.43
CA ARG A 79 2.25 -13.28 15.44
C ARG A 79 2.70 -12.95 14.02
N LYS A 80 2.83 -11.66 13.72
CA LYS A 80 3.32 -11.16 12.44
C LYS A 80 4.60 -10.40 12.66
N GLU A 81 5.63 -10.74 11.89
CA GLU A 81 6.88 -10.00 11.82
C GLU A 81 7.04 -9.40 10.44
N PHE A 82 7.55 -8.18 10.36
CA PHE A 82 7.79 -7.47 9.11
C PHE A 82 9.25 -7.02 9.04
N GLN A 83 9.89 -7.27 7.90
CA GLN A 83 11.27 -6.89 7.65
C GLN A 83 11.38 -6.30 6.25
N GLU A 84 11.94 -5.09 6.14
CA GLU A 84 12.36 -4.56 4.85
C GLU A 84 13.51 -5.40 4.30
N VAL A 85 13.33 -5.98 3.12
CA VAL A 85 14.32 -6.85 2.47
C VAL A 85 15.16 -6.06 1.50
N ASP A 86 14.53 -5.13 0.79
CA ASP A 86 15.18 -4.34 -0.24
C ASP A 86 14.49 -2.99 -0.41
N ARG A 87 15.25 -2.03 -0.90
CA ARG A 87 14.80 -0.70 -1.27
C ARG A 87 15.59 -0.21 -2.48
N TYR A 88 14.87 0.17 -3.52
CA TYR A 88 15.47 0.61 -4.77
C TYR A 88 14.63 1.68 -5.46
N TYR A 89 15.21 2.35 -6.45
CA TYR A 89 14.52 3.33 -7.28
C TYR A 89 14.01 2.69 -8.58
N ASP A 90 12.76 2.98 -8.94
CA ASP A 90 12.16 2.64 -10.23
C ASP A 90 11.64 3.94 -10.88
N GLY A 91 12.44 4.50 -11.77
CA GLY A 91 12.27 5.88 -12.24
C GLY A 91 12.32 6.88 -11.09
N ASP A 92 11.27 7.68 -10.94
CA ASP A 92 11.15 8.68 -9.86
C ASP A 92 10.57 8.09 -8.55
N ARG A 93 10.27 6.80 -8.53
CA ARG A 93 9.59 6.15 -7.40
C ARG A 93 10.59 5.37 -6.55
N ILE A 94 10.35 5.36 -5.25
CA ILE A 94 11.04 4.49 -4.29
C ILE A 94 10.19 3.23 -4.14
N CYS A 95 10.77 2.09 -4.48
CA CYS A 95 10.19 0.77 -4.26
C CYS A 95 10.76 0.15 -3.01
N VAL A 96 9.91 -0.52 -2.24
CA VAL A 96 10.28 -1.26 -1.03
C VAL A 96 9.76 -2.68 -1.16
N GLU A 97 10.65 -3.65 -0.96
CA GLU A 97 10.28 -5.04 -0.71
C GLU A 97 10.17 -5.29 0.78
N MET A 98 9.00 -5.74 1.21
CA MET A 98 8.71 -6.10 2.59
C MET A 98 8.50 -7.60 2.71
N ARG A 99 9.24 -8.24 3.60
CA ARG A 99 8.98 -9.59 4.07
C ARG A 99 7.99 -9.55 5.22
N ALA A 100 6.96 -10.36 5.15
CA ALA A 100 6.07 -10.68 6.26
C ALA A 100 6.25 -12.16 6.64
N ALA A 101 6.40 -12.44 7.93
CA ALA A 101 6.44 -13.80 8.45
C ALA A 101 5.31 -14.02 9.46
N ALA A 102 4.66 -15.17 9.38
CA ALA A 102 3.87 -15.68 10.49
C ALA A 102 4.80 -16.39 11.48
N LEU A 103 4.62 -16.11 12.76
CA LEU A 103 5.32 -16.78 13.85
C LEU A 103 4.28 -17.47 14.75
N PRO A 104 4.66 -18.56 15.44
CA PRO A 104 3.80 -19.17 16.45
C PRO A 104 3.30 -18.15 17.49
N PRO A 105 2.06 -18.31 18.00
CA PRO A 105 1.56 -17.50 19.11
C PRO A 105 2.47 -17.63 20.34
N LEU A 106 2.43 -16.62 21.23
CA LEU A 106 3.19 -16.61 22.48
C LEU A 106 2.67 -17.64 23.49
#